data_AF-A0A923NCM8-F1
#
_entry.id   AF-A0A923NCM8-F1
#
_cell.length_a   1.000
_cell.length_b   1.000
_cell.length_c   1.000
_cell.angle_alpha   90.00
_cell.angle_beta   90.00
_cell.angle_gamma   90.00
#
_symmetry.space_group_name_H-M   'P 1'
#
loop_
_entity.id
_entity.type
_entity.pdbx_description
1 polymer ?
#
loop_
_entity_poly.entity_id
_entity_poly.type
_entity_poly.pdbx_seq_one_letter_code
_entity_poly.pdbx_strand_id
1 'polypeptide(L)'
;MALIKSANAAALALGYAVSAGLLMTVVLAFGVATPSYAAIVTPTVDAQAAAVVDVQTGQVLADKNGNKRIPIASISKLLTVYLVESLKAHVTQRLVALVWGLQS
;
A
#
# COMPACT_ATOMS: atom_id res chain seq x y z
N MET A 1 1.36 -28.01 -69.14
CA MET A 1 1.60 -26.85 -68.25
C MET A 1 0.52 -26.74 -67.15
N ALA A 2 0.16 -27.84 -66.48
CA ALA A 2 -0.82 -27.85 -65.37
C ALA A 2 -0.24 -28.44 -64.07
N LEU A 3 0.85 -29.21 -64.17
CA LEU A 3 1.51 -29.90 -63.04
C LEU A 3 2.35 -28.99 -62.14
N ILE A 4 2.84 -27.84 -62.64
CA ILE A 4 3.71 -26.93 -61.87
C ILE A 4 2.90 -26.00 -60.95
N LYS A 5 1.63 -25.72 -61.29
CA LYS A 5 0.81 -24.73 -60.59
C LYS A 5 0.24 -25.25 -59.26
N SER A 6 -0.06 -26.56 -59.16
CA SER A 6 -0.58 -27.19 -57.93
C SER A 6 0.52 -27.48 -56.90
N ALA A 7 1.75 -27.76 -57.33
CA ALA A 7 2.90 -27.97 -56.46
C ALA A 7 3.27 -26.70 -55.67
N ASN A 8 3.23 -25.52 -56.32
CA ASN A 8 3.54 -24.25 -55.68
C ASN A 8 2.45 -23.75 -54.72
N ALA A 9 1.17 -24.08 -54.98
CA ALA A 9 0.07 -23.75 -54.08
C ALA A 9 0.14 -24.51 -52.75
N ALA A 10 0.54 -25.80 -52.79
CA ALA A 10 0.77 -26.60 -51.60
C ALA A 10 2.02 -26.14 -50.82
N ALA A 11 3.09 -25.74 -51.51
CA ALA A 11 4.29 -25.18 -50.89
C ALA A 11 4.04 -23.84 -50.17
N LEU A 12 3.19 -22.99 -50.75
CA LEU A 12 2.76 -21.72 -50.11
C LEU A 12 1.90 -22.00 -48.86
N ALA A 13 0.95 -22.93 -48.92
CA ALA A 13 0.09 -23.28 -47.79
C ALA A 13 0.87 -23.87 -46.59
N LEU A 14 1.85 -24.73 -46.86
CA LEU A 14 2.76 -25.27 -45.84
C LEU A 14 3.68 -24.17 -45.28
N GLY A 15 4.13 -23.22 -46.11
CA GLY A 15 4.93 -22.08 -45.68
C GLY A 15 4.18 -21.14 -44.72
N TYR A 16 2.90 -20.85 -44.98
CA TYR A 16 2.07 -20.06 -44.07
C TYR A 16 1.76 -20.80 -42.76
N ALA A 17 1.57 -22.13 -42.81
CA ALA A 17 1.32 -22.94 -41.61
C ALA A 17 2.55 -23.02 -40.69
N VAL A 18 3.75 -23.18 -41.26
CA VAL A 18 5.01 -23.23 -40.49
C VAL A 18 5.38 -21.84 -39.93
N SER A 19 5.18 -20.77 -40.71
CA SER A 19 5.42 -19.40 -40.23
C SER A 19 4.41 -18.98 -39.14
N ALA A 20 3.15 -19.39 -39.25
CA ALA A 20 2.16 -19.20 -38.18
C ALA A 20 2.53 -19.97 -36.91
N GLY A 21 2.98 -21.23 -37.04
CA GLY A 21 3.45 -22.03 -35.91
C GLY A 21 4.68 -21.44 -35.23
N LEU A 22 5.65 -20.94 -36.01
CA LEU A 22 6.87 -20.32 -35.49
C LEU A 22 6.58 -18.98 -34.80
N LEU A 23 5.64 -18.19 -35.32
CA LEU A 23 5.19 -16.98 -34.64
C LEU A 23 4.49 -17.31 -33.31
N MET A 24 3.70 -18.38 -33.27
CA MET A 24 2.98 -18.79 -32.06
C MET A 24 3.91 -19.34 -30.98
N THR A 25 4.98 -20.06 -31.35
CA THR A 25 6.01 -20.51 -30.40
C THR A 25 6.87 -19.36 -29.91
N VAL A 26 7.14 -18.35 -30.75
CA VAL A 26 7.81 -17.11 -30.32
C VAL A 26 6.93 -16.36 -29.31
N VAL A 27 5.63 -16.21 -29.56
CA VAL A 27 4.71 -15.55 -28.61
C VAL A 27 4.63 -16.29 -27.26
N LEU A 28 4.71 -17.62 -27.26
CA LEU A 28 4.75 -18.43 -26.03
C LEU A 28 6.12 -18.38 -25.34
N ALA A 29 7.23 -18.36 -26.10
CA ALA A 29 8.59 -18.30 -25.56
C ALA A 29 8.93 -16.91 -24.97
N PHE A 30 8.35 -15.84 -25.52
CA PHE A 30 8.42 -14.49 -24.99
C PHE A 30 7.31 -14.18 -23.97
N GLY A 31 6.75 -15.23 -23.37
CA GLY A 31 5.79 -15.24 -22.26
C GLY A 31 5.14 -13.89 -21.96
N VAL A 32 3.88 -13.73 -22.37
CA VAL A 32 3.07 -12.57 -22.00
C VAL A 32 3.13 -12.42 -20.47
N ALA A 33 3.88 -11.43 -20.00
CA ALA A 33 4.04 -11.13 -18.60
C ALA A 33 2.67 -10.67 -18.09
N THR A 34 1.87 -11.60 -17.59
CA THR A 34 0.64 -11.26 -16.89
C THR A 34 1.08 -10.63 -15.57
N PRO A 35 0.68 -9.37 -15.29
CA PRO A 35 0.97 -8.78 -14.01
C PRO A 35 0.28 -9.63 -12.94
N SER A 36 1.09 -10.27 -12.09
CA SER A 36 0.58 -10.95 -10.90
C SER A 36 0.26 -9.87 -9.87
N TYR A 37 -1.03 -9.56 -9.74
CA TYR A 37 -1.49 -8.75 -8.63
C TYR A 37 -1.50 -9.64 -7.39
N ALA A 38 -0.54 -9.41 -6.49
CA ALA A 38 -0.67 -9.93 -5.13
C ALA A 38 -1.97 -9.35 -4.55
N ALA A 39 -2.87 -10.23 -4.10
CA ALA A 39 -4.09 -9.81 -3.44
C ALA A 39 -3.70 -9.02 -2.19
N ILE A 40 -3.91 -7.70 -2.22
CA ILE A 40 -3.75 -6.87 -1.03
C ILE A 40 -4.94 -7.22 -0.13
N VAL A 41 -4.70 -8.08 0.85
CA VAL A 41 -5.68 -8.39 1.88
C VAL A 41 -5.71 -7.22 2.86
N THR A 42 -6.67 -6.31 2.69
CA THR A 42 -6.97 -5.34 3.73
C THR A 42 -7.73 -6.06 4.85
N PRO A 43 -7.17 -6.16 6.07
CA PRO A 43 -7.84 -6.85 7.16
C PRO A 43 -9.17 -6.16 7.48
N THR A 44 -10.25 -6.95 7.57
CA THR A 44 -11.55 -6.44 7.99
C THR A 44 -11.56 -6.25 9.50
N VAL A 45 -11.83 -5.02 9.94
CA VAL A 45 -11.89 -4.68 11.38
C VAL A 45 -13.35 -4.49 11.77
N ASP A 46 -13.83 -5.32 12.70
CA ASP A 46 -15.16 -5.17 13.30
C ASP A 46 -15.12 -4.15 14.45
N ALA A 47 -15.22 -2.88 14.08
CA ALA A 47 -15.23 -1.74 15.00
C ALA A 47 -16.02 -0.57 14.40
N GLN A 48 -16.55 0.32 15.26
CA GLN A 48 -17.23 1.54 14.84
C GLN A 48 -16.29 2.54 14.16
N ALA A 49 -15.05 2.64 14.64
CA ALA A 49 -13.97 3.41 14.03
C ALA A 49 -12.62 2.74 14.34
N ALA A 50 -11.64 2.92 13.47
CA ALA A 50 -10.28 2.41 13.64
C ALA A 50 -9.30 3.31 12.86
N ALA A 51 -8.08 3.45 13.38
CA ALA A 51 -7.00 4.13 12.67
C ALA A 51 -5.68 3.41 12.95
N VAL A 52 -4.83 3.30 11.93
CA VAL A 52 -3.46 2.79 12.05
C VAL A 52 -2.52 3.92 11.64
N VAL A 53 -1.61 4.27 12.52
CA VAL A 53 -0.67 5.38 12.33
C VAL A 53 0.75 4.86 12.51
N ASP A 54 1.62 5.20 11.57
CA ASP A 54 3.05 5.00 11.71
C ASP A 54 3.60 5.96 12.79
N VAL A 55 4.25 5.41 13.82
CA VAL A 55 4.67 6.18 15.00
C VAL A 55 5.81 7.15 14.70
N GLN A 56 6.68 6.85 13.73
CA GLN A 56 7.84 7.68 13.43
C GLN A 56 7.48 8.87 12.54
N THR A 57 6.65 8.62 11.52
CA THR A 57 6.29 9.60 10.48
C THR A 57 4.97 10.31 10.77
N GLY A 58 4.11 9.73 11.61
CA GLY A 58 2.73 10.19 11.81
C GLY A 58 1.81 9.90 10.62
N GLN A 59 2.26 9.11 9.64
CA GLN A 59 1.44 8.75 8.48
C GLN A 59 0.28 7.84 8.89
N VAL A 60 -0.95 8.20 8.47
CA VAL A 60 -2.12 7.32 8.62
C VAL A 60 -2.07 6.26 7.52
N LEU A 61 -1.91 5.00 7.91
CA LEU A 61 -1.82 3.85 6.99
C LEU A 61 -3.21 3.25 6.70
N ALA A 62 -4.13 3.37 7.65
CA ALA A 62 -5.52 2.95 7.49
C ALA A 62 -6.43 3.84 8.34
N ASP A 63 -7.59 4.18 7.81
CA ASP A 63 -8.62 4.97 8.48
C ASP A 63 -10.00 4.37 8.21
N LYS A 64 -10.75 4.11 9.28
CA LYS A 64 -12.16 3.76 9.26
C LYS A 64 -12.89 4.76 10.15
N ASN A 65 -13.68 5.64 9.55
CA ASN A 65 -14.53 6.62 10.24
C ASN A 65 -13.76 7.61 11.15
N GLY A 66 -12.51 7.98 10.83
CA GLY A 66 -11.65 8.83 11.66
C GLY A 66 -12.22 10.23 11.98
N ASN A 67 -13.05 10.79 11.10
CA ASN A 67 -13.72 12.09 11.34
C ASN A 67 -15.07 11.97 12.07
N LYS A 68 -15.56 10.76 12.34
CA LYS A 68 -16.87 10.55 12.97
C LYS A 68 -16.75 10.74 14.48
N ARG A 69 -17.59 11.60 15.07
CA ARG A 69 -17.66 11.73 16.53
C ARG A 69 -18.32 10.49 17.13
N ILE A 70 -17.58 9.78 17.97
CA ILE A 70 -18.04 8.61 18.72
C ILE A 70 -17.65 8.72 20.20
N PRO A 71 -18.39 8.09 21.12
CA PRO A 71 -17.99 8.05 22.53
C PRO A 71 -16.67 7.27 22.70
N ILE A 72 -15.67 7.89 23.34
CA ILE A 72 -14.33 7.30 23.51
C ILE A 72 -14.11 6.61 24.87
N ALA A 73 -15.10 6.67 25.78
CA ALA A 73 -15.09 6.03 27.10
C ALA A 73 -13.74 6.19 27.84
N SER A 74 -13.08 5.07 28.18
CA SER A 74 -11.82 5.09 28.94
C SER A 74 -10.63 5.67 28.19
N ILE A 75 -10.67 5.78 26.85
CA ILE A 75 -9.59 6.40 26.06
C ILE A 75 -9.40 7.88 26.46
N SER A 76 -10.44 8.54 26.98
CA SER A 76 -10.35 9.88 27.58
C SER A 76 -9.24 10.01 28.63
N LYS A 77 -8.87 8.92 29.31
CA LYS A 77 -7.79 8.92 30.31
C LYS A 77 -6.42 9.25 29.69
N LEU A 78 -6.21 8.99 28.40
CA LEU A 78 -4.96 9.38 27.71
C LEU A 78 -4.78 10.90 27.68
N LEU A 79 -5.87 11.67 27.54
CA LEU A 79 -5.82 13.13 27.65
C LEU A 79 -5.40 13.55 29.06
N THR A 80 -5.89 12.88 30.09
CA THR A 80 -5.51 13.14 31.49
C THR A 80 -4.02 12.89 31.71
N VAL A 81 -3.50 11.74 31.26
CA VAL A 81 -2.07 11.41 31.36
C VAL A 81 -1.24 12.45 30.62
N TYR A 82 -1.63 12.79 29.39
CA TYR A 82 -0.94 13.82 28.61
C TYR A 82 -0.89 15.18 29.33
N LEU A 83 -2.01 15.61 29.93
CA LEU A 83 -2.07 16.86 30.66
C LEU A 83 -1.18 16.85 31.91
N VAL A 84 -1.19 15.77 32.68
CA VAL A 84 -0.36 15.63 33.89
C VAL A 84 1.12 15.68 33.53
N GLU A 85 1.56 14.96 32.50
CA GLU A 85 2.95 14.99 32.02
C GLU A 85 3.34 16.39 31.53
N SER A 86 2.46 17.05 30.77
CA SER A 86 2.68 18.41 30.29
C SER A 86 2.82 19.42 31.44
N LEU A 87 1.99 19.29 32.47
CA LEU A 87 2.05 20.14 33.67
C LEU A 87 3.33 19.90 34.46
N LYS A 88 3.74 18.64 34.65
CA LYS A 88 4.99 18.28 35.34
C LYS A 88 6.20 18.92 34.65
N ALA A 89 6.28 18.79 33.32
CA ALA A 89 7.32 19.44 32.54
C ALA A 89 7.32 20.95 32.74
N HIS A 90 6.14 21.59 32.66
CA HIS A 90 6.02 23.04 32.78
C HIS A 90 6.39 23.56 34.17
N VAL A 91 5.92 22.92 35.24
CA VAL A 91 6.26 23.29 36.63
C VAL A 91 7.75 23.12 36.87
N THR A 92 8.35 22.03 36.37
CA THR A 92 9.80 21.81 36.51
C THR A 92 10.59 22.93 35.85
N GLN A 93 10.24 23.34 34.63
CA GLN A 93 10.90 24.45 33.93
C GLN A 93 10.76 25.78 34.70
N ARG A 94 9.58 26.04 35.28
CA ARG A 94 9.34 27.24 36.09
C ARG A 94 10.13 27.26 37.39
N LEU A 95 10.22 26.11 38.09
CA LEU A 95 11.01 26.02 39.32
C LEU A 95 12.49 26.21 39.04
N VAL A 96 13.01 25.62 37.95
CA VAL A 96 14.40 25.84 37.50
C VAL A 96 14.62 27.33 37.21
N ALA A 97 13.74 27.97 36.43
CA ALA A 97 13.85 29.40 36.11
C ALA A 97 13.81 30.30 37.37
N LEU A 98 12.96 29.98 38.34
CA LEU A 98 12.89 30.73 39.60
C LEU A 98 14.15 30.54 40.46
N VAL A 99 14.67 29.32 40.57
CA VAL A 99 15.90 29.05 41.33
C VAL A 99 17.08 29.82 40.73
N TRP A 100 17.26 29.77 39.41
CA TRP A 100 18.34 30.51 38.76
C TRP A 100 18.12 32.02 38.77
N GLY A 101 16.87 32.49 38.64
CA GLY A 101 16.53 33.92 38.69
C GLY A 101 16.60 34.56 40.07
N LEU A 102 16.62 33.77 41.15
CA LEU A 102 16.87 34.25 42.52
C LEU A 102 18.38 34.29 42.87
N GLN A 103 19.25 33.70 42.05
CA GLN A 103 20.70 33.68 42.27
C GLN A 103 21.46 34.80 41.54
N SER A 104 20.77 35.66 40.80
CA SER A 104 21.29 36.87 40.14
C SER A 104 20.84 38.13 40.86
#